data_AF-A0A6P0IYG5-F1
#
_entry.id   AF-A0A6P0IYG5-F1
#
_cell.length_a   1.000
_cell.length_b   1.000
_cell.length_c   1.000
_cell.angle_alpha   90.00
_cell.angle_beta   90.00
_cell.angle_gamma   90.00
#
_symmetry.space_group_name_H-M   'P 1'
#
loop_
_entity.id
_entity.type
_entity.pdbx_description
1 polymer ?
#
loop_
_entity_poly.entity_id
_entity_poly.type
_entity_poly.pdbx_seq_one_letter_code
_entity_poly.pdbx_strand_id
1 'polypeptide(L)' 'FSPDGNSLVWTSRNGKVILWNLNLDYLLLRGCNWVRDYLENNPNIEESDRHLCDNINK' A
#
# COMPACT_ATOMS: atom_id res chain seq x y z
N PHE A 1 -2.89 -10.27 16.30
CA PHE A 1 -2.19 -10.53 15.03
C PHE A 1 -2.49 -11.95 14.60
N SER A 2 -2.64 -12.19 13.29
CA SER A 2 -2.63 -13.55 12.75
C SER A 2 -1.22 -14.17 12.91
N PRO A 3 -1.10 -15.51 13.01
CA PRO A 3 0.20 -16.17 13.16
C PRO A 3 1.18 -15.89 12.01
N ASP A 4 0.67 -15.64 10.80
CA ASP A 4 1.46 -15.30 9.62
C ASP A 4 1.81 -13.80 9.53
N GLY A 5 1.32 -12.97 10.47
CA GLY A 5 1.57 -11.53 10.52
C GLY A 5 0.82 -10.70 9.47
N ASN A 6 0.10 -11.31 8.54
CA ASN A 6 -0.55 -10.61 7.43
C ASN A 6 -1.88 -9.94 7.81
N SER A 7 -2.36 -10.10 9.05
CA SER A 7 -3.63 -9.54 9.48
C SER A 7 -3.62 -9.05 10.92
N LEU A 8 -4.29 -7.91 11.12
CA LEU A 8 -4.58 -7.35 12.43
C LEU A 8 -6.08 -7.19 12.60
N VAL A 9 -6.63 -7.87 13.60
CA VAL A 9 -8.01 -7.66 14.05
C VAL A 9 -7.99 -6.68 15.20
N TRP A 10 -8.82 -5.65 15.10
CA TRP A 10 -9.04 -4.67 16.16
C TRP A 10 -10.54 -4.38 16.32
N THR A 11 -10.96 -4.05 17.54
CA THR A 11 -12.34 -3.68 17.84
C THR A 11 -12.43 -2.20 18.16
N SER A 12 -13.32 -1.48 17.49
CA SER A 12 -13.60 -0.08 17.78
C SER A 12 -14.45 0.09 19.04
N ARG A 13 -14.47 1.31 19.59
CA ARG A 13 -15.29 1.67 20.76
C ARG A 13 -16.81 1.44 20.56
N ASN A 14 -17.30 1.52 19.32
CA ASN A 14 -18.71 1.25 18.98
C ASN A 14 -18.98 -0.22 18.60
N GLY A 15 -18.09 -1.14 18.96
CA GLY A 15 -18.29 -2.58 18.78
C GLY A 15 -18.08 -3.09 17.35
N LYS A 16 -17.52 -2.28 16.44
CA LYS A 16 -17.17 -2.76 15.09
C LYS A 16 -15.87 -3.53 15.16
N VAL A 17 -15.84 -4.69 14.50
CA VAL A 17 -14.61 -5.44 14.25
C VAL A 17 -14.01 -4.91 12.95
N ILE A 18 -12.75 -4.49 13.02
CA ILE A 18 -11.95 -4.03 11.89
C ILE A 18 -10.88 -5.07 11.63
N LEU A 19 -10.85 -5.56 10.38
CA LEU A 19 -9.80 -6.42 9.89
C LEU A 19 -8.88 -5.61 8.97
N TRP A 20 -7.62 -5.49 9.36
CA TRP A 20 -6.57 -4.89 8.56
C TRP A 20 -5.82 -5.97 7.80
N ASN A 21 -5.72 -5.80 6.48
CA ASN A 21 -4.81 -6.58 5.65
C ASN A 21 -3.43 -5.90 5.68
N LEU A 22 -2.44 -6.61 6.22
CA LEU A 22 -1.05 -6.17 6.39
C LEU A 22 -0.10 -6.93 5.45
N ASN A 23 -0.62 -7.69 4.47
CA ASN A 23 0.22 -8.33 3.46
C ASN A 23 0.99 -7.27 2.67
N LEU A 24 2.32 -7.30 2.77
CA LEU A 24 3.18 -6.25 2.23
C LEU A 24 3.07 -6.15 0.70
N ASP A 25 3.05 -7.27 -0.01
CA ASP A 25 2.97 -7.28 -1.48
C ASP A 25 1.68 -6.62 -1.96
N TYR A 26 0.56 -6.93 -1.30
CA TYR A 26 -0.72 -6.30 -1.56
C TYR A 26 -0.70 -4.80 -1.27
N LEU A 27 -0.06 -4.37 -0.18
CA LEU A 27 0.04 -2.96 0.19
C LEU A 27 0.93 -2.17 -0.78
N LEU A 28 2.06 -2.74 -1.22
CA LEU A 28 2.93 -2.16 -2.23
C LEU A 28 2.20 -2.02 -3.57
N LEU A 29 1.48 -3.06 -4.00
CA LEU A 29 0.63 -3.02 -5.19
C LEU A 29 -0.39 -1.89 -5.11
N ARG A 30 -1.14 -1.83 -4.01
CA ARG A 30 -2.16 -0.80 -3.81
C ARG A 30 -1.57 0.61 -3.78
N GLY A 31 -0.46 0.79 -3.07
CA GLY A 31 0.24 2.07 -2.97
C GLY A 31 0.76 2.54 -4.32
N CYS A 32 1.43 1.64 -5.07
CA CYS A 32 1.91 1.93 -6.41
C CYS A 32 0.78 2.24 -7.37
N ASN A 33 -0.33 1.51 -7.33
CA ASN A 33 -1.50 1.83 -8.17
C ASN A 33 -2.11 3.21 -7.85
N TRP A 34 -1.99 3.68 -6.62
CA TRP A 34 -2.47 5.01 -6.23
C TRP A 34 -1.54 6.15 -6.66
N VAL A 35 -0.23 5.98 -6.50
CA VAL A 35 0.75 7.06 -6.72
C VAL A 35 1.35 7.10 -8.13
N ARG A 36 1.22 6.02 -8.93
CA ARG A 36 1.94 5.87 -10.21
C ARG A 36 1.71 7.03 -11.19
N ASP A 37 0.47 7.51 -11.33
CA ASP A 37 0.18 8.66 -12.20
C ASP A 37 0.93 9.93 -11.78
N TYR A 38 1.08 10.14 -10.47
CA TYR A 38 1.84 11.26 -9.93
C TYR A 38 3.35 11.12 -10.20
N LEU A 39 3.91 9.92 -10.03
CA LEU A 39 5.31 9.62 -10.35
C LEU A 39 5.62 9.82 -11.83
N GLU A 40 4.69 9.46 -12.71
CA GLU A 40 4.87 9.54 -14.16
C GLU A 40 4.71 10.98 -14.68
N ASN A 41 3.79 11.78 -14.14
CA ASN A 41 3.38 13.04 -14.76
C ASN A 41 3.82 14.31 -14.01
N ASN A 42 4.23 14.24 -12.75
CA ASN A 42 4.66 15.43 -12.03
C ASN A 42 6.04 15.91 -12.51
N PRO A 43 6.20 17.18 -12.96
CA PRO A 43 7.50 17.71 -13.38
C PRO A 43 8.47 17.96 -12.23
N ASN A 44 8.00 18.05 -10.99
CA ASN A 44 8.81 18.37 -9.80
C ASN A 44 9.26 17.12 -9.02
N ILE A 45 9.39 15.98 -9.70
CA ILE A 45 9.88 14.73 -9.10
C ILE A 45 11.30 14.45 -9.59
N GLU A 46 12.14 13.91 -8.71
CA GLU A 46 13.46 13.43 -9.08
C GLU A 46 13.35 12.26 -10.05
N GLU A 47 14.21 12.20 -11.05
CA GLU A 47 14.15 11.15 -12.08
C GLU A 47 14.20 9.74 -11.47
N SER A 48 14.98 9.55 -10.40
CA SER A 48 15.06 8.26 -9.71
C SER A 48 13.74 7.83 -9.07
N ASP A 49 12.93 8.78 -8.58
CA ASP A 49 11.66 8.51 -7.91
C ASP A 49 10.57 8.08 -8.89
N ARG A 50 10.70 8.42 -10.18
CA ARG A 50 9.79 7.96 -11.23
C ARG A 50 9.73 6.43 -11.31
N HIS A 51 10.82 5.76 -10.93
CA HIS A 51 11.01 4.33 -11.04
C HIS A 51 10.65 3.53 -9.77
N LEU A 52 10.17 4.18 -8.70
CA LEU A 52 9.86 3.52 -7.41
C LEU A 52 8.89 2.34 -7.52
N CYS A 53 8.05 2.33 -8.55
CA CYS A 53 7.00 1.34 -8.75
C CYS A 53 7.20 0.43 -9.97
N ASP A 54 8.37 0.47 -10.63
CA ASP A 54 8.58 -0.27 -11.90
C ASP A 54 8.49 -1.79 -11.72
N ASN A 55 8.91 -2.30 -10.57
CA ASN A 55 8.91 -3.73 -10.26
C ASN A 55 7.62 -4.22 -9.58
N ILE A 56 6.59 -3.38 -9.50
CA ILE A 56 5.31 -3.71 -8.87
C ILE A 56 4.24 -3.82 -9.96
N ASN A 57 3.93 -5.04 -10.38
CA ASN A 57 3.00 -5.35 -11.46
C ASN A 57 1.56 -4.94 -11.12
N LYS A 58 0.87 -4.29 -12.07
CA LYS A 58 -0.54 -3.87 -11.98
C LYS A 58 -1.51 -5.04 -11.91
#